data_AF-A0AAV8F3M5-F1
#
_entry.id   AF-A0AAV8F3M5-F1
#
_cell.length_a   1.000
_cell.length_b   1.000
_cell.length_c   1.000
_cell.angle_alpha   90.00
_cell.angle_beta   90.00
_cell.angle_gamma   90.00
#
_symmetry.space_group_name_H-M   'P 1'
#
loop_
_entity.id
_entity.type
_entity.pdbx_description
1 polymer ?
#
loop_
_entity_poly.entity_id
_entity_poly.type
_entity_poly.pdbx_seq_one_letter_code
_entity_poly.pdbx_strand_id
1 'polypeptide(L)'
;MYSYGISNDLPSLSFSLELKIHFLSAHEAAQKIQSNFPSSLTNSSISLLRASSSLIAPEFRFLSTGMEISEISPEVDDYIKESIEISLGLPISEKNMQLKIVALEDTRHRLQSQIFELEDRLILAKAEANLNAQGLRRSIEDKEKILSEYAQLQEHHSKLEEGFKRTVEACDELERDNEELYAKLIDSSKVRVDLMAQVESLKVEKEQLLVNLNKAEEEVVLLSKENKILEREKKVFAEHFKRRQLGHDPKLPASSAAKIKGKSGIRKSTAAGRLIDSDKEDARDPLTPINFNSPELDAFHPSV
;
A
#
# COMPACT_ATOMS: atom_id res chain seq x y z
N MET A 1 -7.89 -79.97 -59.14
CA MET A 1 -9.03 -79.16 -58.67
C MET A 1 -8.46 -77.89 -58.06
N TYR A 2 -8.84 -76.76 -58.65
CA TYR A 2 -8.43 -75.40 -58.26
C TYR A 2 -9.00 -74.99 -56.90
N SER A 3 -8.23 -74.22 -56.12
CA SER A 3 -8.74 -72.99 -55.47
C SER A 3 -7.58 -72.17 -54.90
N TYR A 4 -7.59 -70.89 -55.23
CA TYR A 4 -6.57 -69.88 -55.03
C TYR A 4 -6.38 -69.44 -53.57
N GLY A 5 -5.16 -69.00 -53.28
CA GLY A 5 -4.78 -68.31 -52.05
C GLY A 5 -5.31 -66.88 -51.96
N ILE A 6 -5.58 -66.46 -50.72
CA ILE A 6 -5.91 -65.09 -50.34
C ILE A 6 -4.60 -64.41 -49.92
N SER A 7 -4.25 -63.35 -50.64
CA SER A 7 -3.08 -62.49 -50.39
C SER A 7 -3.28 -61.70 -49.09
N ASN A 8 -2.35 -61.83 -48.15
CA ASN A 8 -2.24 -61.00 -46.95
C ASN A 8 -1.38 -59.77 -47.24
N ASP A 9 -1.95 -58.77 -47.92
CA ASP A 9 -1.34 -57.43 -48.04
C ASP A 9 -2.25 -56.41 -47.34
N LEU A 10 -2.19 -56.37 -46.01
CA LEU A 10 -2.86 -55.32 -45.21
C LEU A 10 -2.06 -54.66 -44.06
N PRO A 11 -0.73 -54.78 -43.89
CA PRO A 11 -0.02 -54.00 -42.87
C PRO A 11 0.33 -52.55 -43.31
N SER A 12 0.32 -52.22 -44.61
CA SER A 12 0.81 -50.90 -45.06
C SER A 12 -0.18 -49.75 -44.85
N LEU A 13 -1.49 -50.00 -44.93
CA LEU A 13 -2.51 -48.97 -44.68
C LEU A 13 -2.64 -48.61 -43.19
N SER A 14 -2.46 -49.60 -42.30
CA SER A 14 -2.51 -49.39 -40.84
C SER A 14 -1.41 -48.45 -40.38
N PHE A 15 -0.18 -48.69 -40.86
CA PHE A 15 0.97 -47.86 -40.50
C PHE A 15 0.86 -46.44 -41.08
N SER A 16 0.31 -46.30 -42.29
CA SER A 16 0.07 -45.00 -42.93
C SER A 16 -0.95 -44.14 -42.18
N LEU A 17 -2.02 -44.76 -41.65
CA LEU A 17 -3.04 -44.08 -40.86
C LEU A 17 -2.54 -43.66 -39.47
N GLU A 18 -1.78 -44.53 -38.79
CA GLU A 18 -1.13 -44.18 -37.51
C GLU A 18 -0.15 -43.02 -37.65
N LEU A 19 0.66 -43.02 -38.73
CA LEU A 19 1.56 -41.91 -39.01
C LEU A 19 0.80 -40.59 -39.22
N LYS A 20 -0.35 -40.64 -39.90
CA LYS A 20 -1.20 -39.47 -40.17
C LYS A 20 -1.83 -38.91 -38.90
N ILE A 21 -2.25 -39.78 -37.98
CA ILE A 21 -2.83 -39.38 -36.68
C ILE A 21 -1.76 -38.71 -35.81
N HIS A 22 -0.55 -39.29 -35.74
CA HIS A 22 0.55 -38.67 -35.00
C HIS A 22 0.96 -37.32 -35.58
N PHE A 23 0.95 -37.17 -36.92
CA PHE A 23 1.28 -35.91 -37.58
C PHE A 23 0.24 -34.82 -37.28
N LEU A 24 -1.06 -35.17 -37.29
CA LEU A 24 -2.14 -34.22 -36.96
C LEU A 24 -2.11 -33.81 -35.49
N SER A 25 -1.85 -34.75 -34.58
CA SER A 25 -1.73 -34.46 -33.15
C SER A 25 -0.53 -33.57 -32.82
N ALA A 26 0.62 -33.81 -33.47
CA ALA A 26 1.81 -32.96 -33.33
C ALA A 26 1.58 -31.54 -33.89
N HIS A 27 0.84 -31.42 -35.00
CA HIS A 27 0.48 -30.12 -35.58
C HIS A 27 -0.46 -29.32 -34.66
N GLU A 28 -1.45 -29.97 -34.02
CA GLU A 28 -2.36 -29.31 -33.08
C GLU A 28 -1.62 -28.86 -31.79
N ALA A 29 -0.70 -29.67 -31.29
CA ALA A 29 0.17 -29.31 -30.17
C ALA A 29 1.07 -28.10 -30.51
N ALA A 30 1.63 -28.06 -31.72
CA ALA A 30 2.43 -26.93 -32.19
C ALA A 30 1.60 -25.63 -32.30
N GLN A 31 0.35 -25.70 -32.76
CA GLN A 31 -0.55 -24.54 -32.80
C GLN A 31 -0.92 -24.02 -31.40
N LYS A 32 -1.15 -24.90 -30.42
CA LYS A 32 -1.39 -24.50 -29.02
C LYS A 32 -0.17 -23.86 -28.35
N ILE A 33 1.03 -24.30 -28.71
CA ILE A 33 2.27 -23.65 -28.25
C ILE A 33 2.40 -22.26 -28.89
N GLN A 34 2.03 -22.11 -30.16
CA GLN A 34 2.09 -20.84 -30.88
C GLN A 34 1.13 -19.76 -30.35
N SER A 35 0.00 -20.14 -29.75
CA SER A 35 -0.95 -19.17 -29.15
C SER A 35 -0.53 -18.62 -27.78
N ASN A 36 0.48 -19.22 -27.14
CA ASN A 36 0.91 -18.86 -25.77
C ASN A 36 2.26 -18.13 -25.69
N PHE A 37 2.93 -17.85 -26.81
CA PHE A 37 4.21 -17.13 -26.84
C PHE A 37 4.11 -15.78 -27.58
N PRO A 38 4.78 -14.72 -27.10
CA PRO A 38 4.84 -13.42 -27.77
C PRO A 38 5.53 -13.53 -29.14
N SER A 39 4.98 -12.82 -30.12
CA SER A 39 5.21 -12.93 -31.57
C SER A 39 6.61 -12.55 -32.10
N SER A 40 7.62 -12.42 -31.25
CA SER A 40 8.95 -11.92 -31.65
C SER A 40 10.02 -12.98 -31.93
N LEU A 41 9.75 -14.28 -31.74
CA LEU A 41 10.78 -15.34 -31.86
C LEU A 41 10.45 -16.50 -32.83
N THR A 42 9.53 -16.33 -33.78
CA THR A 42 8.99 -17.47 -34.55
C THR A 42 9.42 -17.55 -36.02
N ASN A 43 10.03 -16.49 -36.59
CA ASN A 43 10.33 -16.48 -38.03
C ASN A 43 11.55 -17.35 -38.43
N SER A 44 12.51 -17.55 -37.52
CA SER A 44 13.73 -18.31 -37.83
C SER A 44 13.48 -19.83 -37.82
N SER A 45 12.73 -20.35 -36.85
CA SER A 45 12.47 -21.79 -36.70
C SER A 45 11.43 -22.35 -37.70
N ILE A 46 10.47 -21.53 -38.15
CA ILE A 46 9.48 -21.93 -39.17
C ILE A 46 10.13 -22.10 -40.55
N SER A 47 11.22 -21.38 -40.82
CA SER A 47 11.97 -21.48 -42.08
C SER A 47 12.72 -22.82 -42.21
N LEU A 48 13.19 -23.38 -41.08
CA LEU A 48 13.85 -24.69 -41.03
C LEU A 48 12.89 -25.85 -41.28
N LEU A 49 11.68 -25.81 -40.72
CA LEU A 49 10.64 -26.82 -40.94
C LEU A 49 10.10 -26.84 -42.39
N ARG A 50 10.08 -25.68 -43.07
CA ARG A 50 9.70 -25.59 -44.49
C ARG A 50 10.77 -26.14 -45.42
N ALA A 51 12.06 -26.03 -45.06
CA ALA A 51 13.17 -26.60 -45.83
C ALA A 51 13.20 -28.15 -45.76
N SER A 52 12.75 -28.76 -44.66
CA SER A 52 12.71 -30.23 -44.51
C SER A 52 11.62 -30.89 -45.37
N SER A 53 10.54 -30.17 -45.70
CA SER A 53 9.43 -30.73 -46.50
C SER A 53 9.69 -30.75 -48.00
N SER A 54 10.68 -30.01 -48.52
CA SER A 54 11.00 -30.00 -49.96
C SER A 54 11.98 -31.11 -50.39
N LEU A 55 12.42 -31.98 -49.47
CA LEU A 55 13.37 -33.06 -49.73
C LEU A 55 12.72 -34.44 -49.94
N ILE A 56 11.39 -34.56 -49.85
CA ILE A 56 10.65 -35.83 -49.96
C ILE A 56 9.82 -35.90 -51.27
N ALA A 57 10.38 -35.40 -52.38
CA ALA A 57 9.87 -35.72 -53.71
C ALA A 57 10.88 -35.40 -54.82
N PRO A 58 11.78 -36.34 -55.15
CA PRO A 58 12.13 -36.48 -56.56
C PRO A 58 12.41 -37.95 -56.92
N GLU A 59 11.42 -38.85 -56.91
CA GLU A 59 11.71 -40.23 -57.33
C GLU A 59 10.60 -40.98 -58.07
N PHE A 60 9.75 -40.28 -58.80
CA PHE A 60 8.91 -40.91 -59.83
C PHE A 60 8.87 -40.08 -61.12
N ARG A 61 10.00 -40.11 -61.84
CA ARG A 61 10.05 -39.87 -63.29
C ARG A 61 10.93 -40.96 -63.91
N PHE A 62 10.41 -42.16 -63.96
CA PHE A 62 10.87 -43.15 -64.92
C PHE A 62 9.66 -43.72 -65.65
N LEU A 63 9.91 -44.12 -66.89
CA LEU A 63 9.00 -44.71 -67.88
C LEU A 63 8.32 -43.70 -68.80
N SER A 64 9.05 -43.26 -69.84
CA SER A 64 8.57 -43.38 -71.22
C SER A 64 9.70 -43.02 -72.20
N THR A 65 10.75 -43.84 -72.23
CA THR A 65 11.73 -43.81 -73.32
C THR A 65 11.74 -45.21 -73.91
N GLY A 66 11.24 -45.34 -75.14
CA GLY A 66 11.25 -46.59 -75.89
C GLY A 66 12.69 -47.07 -76.06
N MET A 67 13.04 -48.15 -75.36
CA MET A 67 14.25 -48.91 -75.62
C MET A 67 13.88 -50.03 -76.58
N GLU A 68 14.46 -49.96 -77.78
CA GLU A 68 14.61 -51.11 -78.67
C GLU A 68 15.26 -52.27 -77.90
N ILE A 69 14.76 -53.49 -78.14
CA ILE A 69 15.28 -54.72 -77.54
C ILE A 69 16.61 -55.02 -78.22
N SER A 70 17.66 -54.34 -77.78
CA SER A 70 19.04 -54.77 -78.01
C SER A 70 19.29 -56.01 -77.16
N GLU A 71 19.97 -56.98 -77.78
CA GLU A 71 20.44 -58.27 -77.26
C GLU A 71 20.43 -58.36 -75.73
N ILE A 72 19.57 -59.26 -75.23
CA ILE A 72 19.55 -59.63 -73.82
C ILE A 72 20.96 -60.10 -73.47
N SER A 73 21.61 -59.40 -72.53
CA SER A 73 22.96 -59.77 -72.07
C SER A 73 23.00 -61.27 -71.78
N PRO A 74 24.05 -62.01 -72.16
CA PRO A 74 24.15 -63.45 -71.91
C PRO A 74 23.92 -63.80 -70.43
N GLU A 75 24.25 -62.89 -69.52
CA GLU A 75 24.01 -63.02 -68.08
C GLU A 75 22.51 -62.97 -67.70
N VAL A 76 21.72 -62.19 -68.44
CA VAL A 76 20.26 -62.11 -68.29
C VAL A 76 19.57 -63.28 -69.02
N ASP A 77 20.11 -63.74 -70.15
CA ASP A 77 19.60 -64.94 -70.84
C ASP A 77 19.83 -66.22 -70.02
N ASP A 78 21.01 -66.34 -69.40
CA ASP A 78 21.33 -67.42 -68.45
C ASP A 78 20.41 -67.36 -67.21
N TYR A 79 20.15 -66.17 -66.68
CA TYR A 79 19.21 -65.98 -65.57
C TYR A 79 17.76 -66.38 -65.96
N ILE A 80 17.32 -66.04 -67.17
CA ILE A 80 15.99 -66.41 -67.67
C ILE A 80 15.88 -67.93 -67.85
N LYS A 81 16.86 -68.57 -68.50
CA LYS A 81 16.88 -70.03 -68.67
C LYS A 81 16.84 -70.75 -67.33
N GLU A 82 17.65 -70.30 -66.38
CA GLU A 82 17.72 -70.93 -65.08
C GLU A 82 16.47 -70.69 -64.22
N SER A 83 15.85 -69.51 -64.32
CA SER A 83 14.54 -69.23 -63.70
C SER A 83 13.43 -70.14 -64.23
N ILE A 84 13.45 -70.44 -65.55
CA ILE A 84 12.54 -71.40 -66.19
C ILE A 84 12.82 -72.82 -65.69
N GLU A 85 14.09 -73.25 -65.65
CA GLU A 85 14.49 -74.57 -65.16
C GLU A 85 14.09 -74.81 -63.69
N ILE A 86 14.26 -73.80 -62.83
CA ILE A 86 13.82 -73.81 -61.43
C ILE A 86 12.30 -73.96 -61.33
N SER A 87 11.55 -73.22 -62.15
CA SER A 87 10.08 -73.27 -62.18
C SER A 87 9.54 -74.63 -62.65
N LEU A 88 10.32 -75.38 -63.43
CA LEU A 88 10.01 -76.72 -63.91
C LEU A 88 10.46 -77.84 -62.95
N GLY A 89 11.06 -77.51 -61.80
CA GLY A 89 11.51 -78.48 -60.80
C GLY A 89 12.76 -79.27 -61.20
N LEU A 90 13.54 -78.76 -62.16
CA LEU A 90 14.83 -79.36 -62.54
C LEU A 90 15.90 -79.06 -61.49
N PRO A 91 16.88 -79.95 -61.27
CA PRO A 91 17.94 -79.75 -60.29
C PRO A 91 18.78 -78.52 -60.66
N ILE A 92 18.95 -77.62 -59.69
CA ILE A 92 19.73 -76.39 -59.85
C ILE A 92 21.17 -76.74 -60.22
N SER A 93 21.73 -76.05 -61.22
CA SER A 93 23.14 -76.20 -61.58
C SER A 93 24.03 -75.84 -60.39
N GLU A 94 25.07 -76.64 -60.14
CA GLU A 94 26.02 -76.44 -59.04
C GLU A 94 26.59 -75.02 -59.01
N LYS A 95 26.86 -74.45 -60.20
CA LYS A 95 27.38 -73.08 -60.37
C LYS A 95 26.45 -72.02 -59.78
N ASN A 96 25.14 -72.13 -59.97
CA ASN A 96 24.18 -71.15 -59.45
C ASN A 96 23.96 -71.31 -57.95
N MET A 97 23.95 -72.55 -57.46
CA MET A 97 23.91 -72.78 -56.01
C MET A 97 25.10 -72.10 -55.33
N GLN A 98 26.31 -72.25 -55.89
CA GLN A 98 27.52 -71.56 -55.39
C GLN A 98 27.40 -70.03 -55.46
N LEU A 99 26.92 -69.47 -56.56
CA LEU A 99 26.69 -68.02 -56.69
C LEU A 99 25.69 -67.48 -55.67
N LYS A 100 24.58 -68.19 -55.44
CA LYS A 100 23.59 -67.84 -54.42
C LYS A 100 24.17 -67.89 -53.02
N ILE A 101 25.00 -68.89 -52.70
CA ILE A 101 25.70 -68.95 -51.41
C ILE A 101 26.58 -67.72 -51.21
N VAL A 102 27.42 -67.37 -52.19
CA VAL A 102 28.30 -66.19 -52.11
C VAL A 102 27.51 -64.89 -51.96
N ALA A 103 26.44 -64.71 -52.75
CA ALA A 103 25.59 -63.52 -52.65
C ALA A 103 24.86 -63.44 -51.30
N LEU A 104 24.41 -64.57 -50.75
CA LEU A 104 23.80 -64.63 -49.42
C LEU A 104 24.82 -64.34 -48.30
N GLU A 105 26.05 -64.82 -48.43
CA GLU A 105 27.12 -64.51 -47.48
C GLU A 105 27.47 -63.02 -47.47
N ASP A 106 27.58 -62.39 -48.65
CA ASP A 106 27.84 -60.96 -48.78
C ASP A 106 26.70 -60.12 -48.16
N THR A 107 25.45 -60.44 -48.49
CA THR A 107 24.29 -59.75 -47.90
C THR A 107 24.22 -59.93 -46.39
N ARG A 108 24.55 -61.13 -45.86
CA ARG A 108 24.66 -61.38 -44.42
C ARG A 108 25.74 -60.50 -43.79
N HIS A 109 26.92 -60.39 -44.39
CA HIS A 109 27.99 -59.52 -43.90
C HIS A 109 27.57 -58.05 -43.87
N ARG A 110 26.92 -57.56 -44.93
CA ARG A 110 26.41 -56.19 -44.99
C ARG A 110 25.36 -55.92 -43.90
N LEU A 111 24.42 -56.85 -43.69
CA LEU A 111 23.43 -56.74 -42.62
C LEU A 111 24.08 -56.76 -41.23
N GLN A 112 25.09 -57.61 -41.01
CA GLN A 112 25.83 -57.62 -39.75
C GLN A 112 26.53 -56.28 -39.50
N SER A 113 27.19 -55.70 -40.50
CA SER A 113 27.79 -54.36 -40.37
C SER A 113 26.76 -53.29 -40.03
N GLN A 114 25.58 -53.32 -40.65
CA GLN A 114 24.50 -52.38 -40.34
C GLN A 114 23.96 -52.58 -38.91
N ILE A 115 23.84 -53.82 -38.44
CA ILE A 115 23.42 -54.11 -37.06
C ILE A 115 24.39 -53.48 -36.07
N PHE A 116 25.69 -53.67 -36.25
CA PHE A 116 26.69 -53.07 -35.35
C PHE A 116 26.63 -51.53 -35.36
N GLU A 117 26.50 -50.91 -36.54
CA GLU A 117 26.38 -49.44 -36.62
C GLU A 117 25.10 -48.93 -35.91
N LEU A 118 23.98 -49.64 -36.05
CA LEU A 118 22.73 -49.29 -35.38
C LEU A 118 22.82 -49.49 -33.85
N GLU A 119 23.53 -50.53 -33.39
CA GLU A 119 23.78 -50.75 -31.96
C GLU A 119 24.60 -49.61 -31.36
N ASP A 120 25.67 -49.16 -32.03
CA ASP A 120 26.48 -48.03 -31.59
C ASP A 120 25.66 -46.74 -31.55
N ARG A 121 24.87 -46.45 -32.59
CA ARG A 121 23.95 -45.31 -32.62
C ARG A 121 22.92 -45.37 -31.50
N LEU A 122 22.40 -46.55 -31.18
CA LEU A 122 21.45 -46.73 -30.08
C LEU A 122 22.11 -46.46 -28.72
N ILE A 123 23.36 -46.90 -28.51
CA ILE A 123 24.12 -46.63 -27.28
C ILE A 123 24.34 -45.12 -27.12
N LEU A 124 24.77 -44.44 -28.18
CA LEU A 124 24.95 -42.98 -28.18
C LEU A 124 23.64 -42.24 -27.89
N ALA A 125 22.56 -42.60 -28.58
CA ALA A 125 21.25 -41.99 -28.37
C ALA A 125 20.74 -42.19 -26.92
N LYS A 126 20.98 -43.37 -26.32
CA LYS A 126 20.65 -43.63 -24.92
C LYS A 126 21.47 -42.79 -23.96
N ALA A 127 22.78 -42.65 -24.20
CA ALA A 127 23.65 -41.82 -23.37
C ALA A 127 23.24 -40.34 -23.45
N GLU A 128 22.98 -39.83 -24.66
CA GLU A 128 22.49 -38.47 -24.89
C GLU A 128 21.14 -38.22 -24.22
N ALA A 129 20.17 -39.12 -24.39
CA ALA A 129 18.87 -39.03 -23.76
C ALA A 129 18.97 -39.01 -22.21
N ASN A 130 19.89 -39.78 -21.63
CA ASN A 130 20.14 -39.79 -20.19
C ASN A 130 20.70 -38.44 -19.70
N LEU A 131 21.72 -37.91 -20.36
CA LEU A 131 22.30 -36.60 -20.02
C LEU A 131 21.25 -35.49 -20.15
N ASN A 132 20.44 -35.51 -21.20
CA ASN A 132 19.36 -34.55 -21.40
C ASN A 132 18.29 -34.65 -20.30
N ALA A 133 17.88 -35.87 -19.93
CA ALA A 133 16.95 -36.09 -18.84
C ALA A 133 17.52 -35.62 -17.48
N GLN A 134 18.81 -35.84 -17.23
CA GLN A 134 19.48 -35.36 -16.02
C GLN A 134 19.56 -33.83 -15.99
N GLY A 135 19.91 -33.20 -17.12
CA GLY A 135 19.94 -31.74 -17.23
C GLY A 135 18.57 -31.11 -16.99
N LEU A 136 17.51 -31.71 -17.55
CA LEU A 136 16.14 -31.26 -17.33
C LEU A 136 15.73 -31.37 -15.86
N ARG A 137 16.09 -32.47 -15.17
CA ARG A 137 15.81 -32.64 -13.74
C ARG A 137 16.44 -31.54 -12.89
N ARG A 138 17.74 -31.26 -13.08
CA ARG A 138 18.42 -30.17 -12.37
C ARG A 138 17.78 -28.82 -12.64
N SER A 139 17.39 -28.55 -13.89
CA SER A 139 16.70 -27.30 -14.24
C SER A 139 15.34 -27.15 -13.56
N ILE A 140 14.61 -28.25 -13.35
CA ILE A 140 13.34 -28.23 -12.60
C ILE A 140 13.60 -27.95 -11.12
N GLU A 141 14.57 -28.65 -10.51
CA GLU A 141 14.96 -28.44 -9.10
C GLU A 141 15.39 -26.98 -8.84
N ASP A 142 16.21 -26.40 -9.73
CA ASP A 142 16.63 -25.01 -9.62
C ASP A 142 15.45 -24.04 -9.72
N LYS A 143 14.49 -24.31 -10.63
CA LYS A 143 13.26 -23.50 -10.75
C LYS A 143 12.39 -23.58 -9.51
N GLU A 144 12.21 -24.78 -8.95
CA GLU A 144 11.45 -24.99 -7.71
C GLU A 144 12.10 -24.26 -6.53
N LYS A 145 13.44 -24.31 -6.44
CA LYS A 145 14.19 -23.56 -5.44
C LYS A 145 13.98 -22.06 -5.57
N ILE A 146 14.10 -21.50 -6.78
CA ILE A 146 13.88 -20.07 -7.04
C ILE A 146 12.45 -19.67 -6.68
N LEU A 147 11.44 -20.50 -7.00
CA LEU A 147 10.05 -20.23 -6.62
C LEU A 147 9.86 -20.20 -5.10
N SER A 148 10.51 -21.10 -4.37
CA SER A 148 10.48 -21.08 -2.90
C SER A 148 11.15 -19.83 -2.33
N GLU A 149 12.30 -19.43 -2.86
CA GLU A 149 13.00 -18.19 -2.44
C GLU A 149 12.15 -16.95 -2.76
N TYR A 150 11.49 -16.92 -3.91
CA TYR A 150 10.58 -15.84 -4.29
C TYR A 150 9.37 -15.74 -3.34
N ALA A 151 8.78 -16.88 -2.96
CA ALA A 151 7.69 -16.90 -1.98
C ALA A 151 8.11 -16.37 -0.60
N GLN A 152 9.31 -16.74 -0.13
CA GLN A 152 9.87 -16.20 1.11
C GLN A 152 10.13 -14.69 1.03
N LEU A 153 10.66 -14.22 -0.11
CA LEU A 153 10.90 -12.80 -0.34
C LEU A 153 9.58 -12.00 -0.37
N GLN A 154 8.54 -12.56 -0.99
CA GLN A 154 7.20 -11.99 -1.00
C GLN A 154 6.65 -11.84 0.42
N GLU A 155 6.78 -12.88 1.26
CA GLU A 155 6.34 -12.84 2.66
C GLU A 155 7.10 -11.76 3.45
N HIS A 156 8.41 -11.64 3.24
CA HIS A 156 9.21 -10.59 3.87
C HIS A 156 8.78 -9.19 3.43
N HIS A 157 8.48 -9.00 2.14
CA HIS A 157 7.96 -7.73 1.61
C HIS A 157 6.63 -7.36 2.28
N SER A 158 5.68 -8.30 2.39
CA SER A 158 4.41 -8.05 3.07
C SER A 158 4.59 -7.67 4.54
N LYS A 159 5.49 -8.35 5.28
CA LYS A 159 5.79 -8.00 6.68
C LYS A 159 6.40 -6.61 6.82
N LEU A 160 7.31 -6.25 5.92
CA LEU A 160 7.94 -4.94 5.91
C LEU A 160 6.93 -3.83 5.60
N GLU A 161 6.05 -4.06 4.63
CA GLU A 161 4.97 -3.14 4.25
C GLU A 161 4.00 -2.91 5.41
N GLU A 162 3.57 -3.97 6.10
CA GLU A 162 2.77 -3.86 7.32
C GLU A 162 3.50 -3.14 8.46
N GLY A 163 4.81 -3.35 8.58
CA GLY A 163 5.65 -2.64 9.55
C GLY A 163 5.70 -1.14 9.25
N PHE A 164 5.95 -0.79 7.99
CA PHE A 164 5.98 0.60 7.54
C PHE A 164 4.62 1.28 7.74
N LYS A 165 3.53 0.62 7.37
CA LYS A 165 2.18 1.12 7.60
C LYS A 165 1.93 1.46 9.08
N ARG A 166 2.28 0.55 9.99
CA ARG A 166 2.17 0.78 11.44
C ARG A 166 3.02 1.96 11.92
N THR A 167 4.23 2.11 11.39
CA THR A 167 5.09 3.25 11.77
C THR A 167 4.54 4.59 11.28
N VAL A 168 3.93 4.62 10.09
CA VAL A 168 3.27 5.82 9.57
C VAL A 168 2.06 6.17 10.43
N GLU A 169 1.20 5.21 10.75
CA GLU A 169 0.04 5.43 11.63
C GLU A 169 0.47 5.95 13.02
N ALA A 170 1.57 5.44 13.58
CA ALA A 170 2.12 5.94 14.84
C ALA A 170 2.69 7.36 14.75
N CYS A 171 3.28 7.74 13.61
CA CYS A 171 3.71 9.13 13.38
C CYS A 171 2.52 10.08 13.31
N ASP A 172 1.44 9.69 12.63
CA ASP A 172 0.21 10.49 12.53
C ASP A 172 -0.49 10.66 13.90
N GLU A 173 -0.43 9.64 14.76
CA GLU A 173 -0.86 9.73 16.16
C GLU A 173 -0.03 10.74 16.96
N LEU A 174 1.31 10.65 16.86
CA LEU A 174 2.20 11.57 17.55
C LEU A 174 2.05 13.01 17.07
N GLU A 175 1.79 13.24 15.79
CA GLU A 175 1.53 14.57 15.24
C GLU A 175 0.27 15.18 15.87
N ARG A 176 -0.83 14.41 15.93
CA ARG A 176 -2.07 14.85 16.59
C ARG A 176 -1.88 15.16 18.09
N ASP A 177 -1.17 14.29 18.80
CA ASP A 177 -0.89 14.52 20.23
C ASP A 177 -0.04 15.78 20.44
N ASN A 178 0.92 16.04 19.53
CA ASN A 178 1.76 17.22 19.58
C ASN A 178 0.95 18.51 19.35
N GLU A 179 0.05 18.51 18.35
CA GLU A 179 -0.88 19.62 18.10
C GLU A 179 -1.78 19.91 19.32
N GLU A 180 -2.31 18.86 19.96
CA GLU A 180 -3.12 19.00 21.18
C GLU A 180 -2.29 19.60 22.34
N LEU A 181 -1.05 19.15 22.52
CA LEU A 181 -0.15 19.71 23.53
C LEU A 181 0.20 21.17 23.26
N TYR A 182 0.43 21.56 22.00
CA TYR A 182 0.64 22.96 21.63
C TYR A 182 -0.58 23.82 21.93
N ALA A 183 -1.79 23.35 21.62
CA ALA A 183 -3.04 24.06 21.93
C ALA A 183 -3.19 24.28 23.45
N LYS A 184 -2.98 23.24 24.26
CA LYS A 184 -3.02 23.32 25.73
C LYS A 184 -1.98 24.29 26.29
N LEU A 185 -0.78 24.31 25.71
CA LEU A 185 0.29 25.21 26.13
C LEU A 185 -0.07 26.68 25.85
N ILE A 186 -0.64 26.97 24.69
CA ILE A 186 -1.10 28.31 24.32
C ILE A 186 -2.19 28.78 25.29
N ASP A 187 -3.20 27.95 25.56
CA ASP A 187 -4.28 28.27 26.49
C ASP A 187 -3.77 28.51 27.91
N SER A 188 -2.88 27.64 28.41
CA SER A 188 -2.23 27.83 29.71
C SER A 188 -1.43 29.13 29.76
N SER A 189 -0.73 29.47 28.68
CA SER A 189 0.02 30.72 28.58
C SER A 189 -0.90 31.93 28.63
N LYS A 190 -2.04 31.89 27.93
CA LYS A 190 -3.06 32.95 27.96
C LYS A 190 -3.60 33.16 29.38
N VAL A 191 -3.97 32.08 30.07
CA VAL A 191 -4.42 32.14 31.47
C VAL A 191 -3.36 32.78 32.37
N ARG A 192 -2.07 32.45 32.18
CA ARG A 192 -0.98 33.09 32.94
C ARG A 192 -0.87 34.59 32.65
N VAL A 193 -1.01 35.00 31.39
CA VAL A 193 -0.98 36.42 31.01
C VAL A 193 -2.14 37.18 31.64
N ASP A 194 -3.36 36.65 31.56
CA ASP A 194 -4.55 37.25 32.16
C ASP A 194 -4.40 37.37 33.69
N LEU A 195 -3.86 36.33 34.34
CA LEU A 195 -3.60 36.35 35.78
C LEU A 195 -2.53 37.38 36.17
N MET A 196 -1.45 37.51 35.39
CA MET A 196 -0.43 38.55 35.62
C MET A 196 -1.03 39.96 35.50
N ALA A 197 -1.90 40.20 34.53
CA ALA A 197 -2.60 41.47 34.39
C ALA A 197 -3.49 41.80 35.61
N GLN A 198 -4.23 40.79 36.13
CA GLN A 198 -5.02 40.97 37.35
C GLN A 198 -4.15 41.27 38.57
N VAL A 199 -3.01 40.59 38.73
CA VAL A 199 -2.06 40.83 39.83
C VAL A 199 -1.53 42.26 39.80
N GLU A 200 -1.15 42.78 38.63
CA GLU A 200 -0.69 44.17 38.52
C GLU A 200 -1.82 45.18 38.80
N SER A 201 -3.05 44.92 38.32
CA SER A 201 -4.20 45.76 38.65
C SER A 201 -4.46 45.81 40.16
N LEU A 202 -4.46 44.66 40.84
CA LEU A 202 -4.67 44.58 42.29
C LEU A 202 -3.55 45.26 43.07
N LYS A 203 -2.32 45.23 42.56
CA LYS A 203 -1.18 45.93 43.18
C LYS A 203 -1.36 47.44 43.11
N VAL A 204 -1.78 47.98 41.97
CA VAL A 204 -2.12 49.40 41.81
C VAL A 204 -3.28 49.79 42.73
N GLU A 205 -4.35 48.99 42.80
CA GLU A 205 -5.49 49.26 43.69
C GLU A 205 -5.07 49.26 45.17
N LYS A 206 -4.23 48.31 45.59
CA LYS A 206 -3.66 48.26 46.94
C LYS A 206 -2.88 49.54 47.29
N GLU A 207 -2.03 50.02 46.39
CA GLU A 207 -1.26 51.25 46.59
C GLU A 207 -2.19 52.47 46.73
N GLN A 208 -3.22 52.55 45.90
CA GLN A 208 -4.24 53.61 45.98
C GLN A 208 -5.00 53.58 47.31
N LEU A 209 -5.38 52.38 47.79
CA LEU A 209 -6.06 52.22 49.08
C LEU A 209 -5.16 52.65 50.26
N LEU A 210 -3.85 52.39 50.20
CA LEU A 210 -2.90 52.84 51.23
C LEU A 210 -2.82 54.38 51.29
N VAL A 211 -2.78 55.05 50.14
CA VAL A 211 -2.80 56.52 50.09
C VAL A 211 -4.09 57.07 50.69
N ASN A 212 -5.23 56.48 50.32
CA ASN A 212 -6.53 56.89 50.86
C ASN A 212 -6.62 56.69 52.37
N LEU A 213 -6.09 55.58 52.89
CA LEU A 213 -6.05 55.29 54.31
C LEU A 213 -5.22 56.33 55.08
N ASN A 214 -3.99 56.61 54.64
CA ASN A 214 -3.13 57.62 55.27
C ASN A 214 -3.80 59.00 55.30
N LYS A 215 -4.45 59.39 54.20
CA LYS A 215 -5.18 60.66 54.12
C LYS A 215 -6.35 60.72 55.11
N ALA A 216 -7.12 59.63 55.23
CA ALA A 216 -8.20 59.55 56.21
C ALA A 216 -7.68 59.62 57.66
N GLU A 217 -6.55 58.98 57.94
CA GLU A 217 -5.89 59.07 59.25
C GLU A 217 -5.44 60.51 59.59
N GLU A 218 -4.86 61.23 58.62
CA GLU A 218 -4.49 62.65 58.78
C GLU A 218 -5.70 63.55 59.07
N GLU A 219 -6.80 63.35 58.34
CA GLU A 219 -8.05 64.10 58.54
C GLU A 219 -8.63 63.87 59.94
N VAL A 220 -8.63 62.63 60.43
CA VAL A 220 -9.07 62.31 61.81
C VAL A 220 -8.21 63.03 62.85
N VAL A 221 -6.90 63.14 62.63
CA VAL A 221 -6.00 63.88 63.52
C VAL A 221 -6.34 65.38 63.52
N LEU A 222 -6.61 65.97 62.35
CA LEU A 222 -7.01 67.38 62.23
C LEU A 222 -8.35 67.63 62.92
N LEU A 223 -9.37 66.81 62.64
CA LEU A 223 -10.69 66.90 63.27
C LEU A 223 -10.62 66.72 64.79
N SER A 224 -9.74 65.83 65.28
CA SER A 224 -9.51 65.68 66.72
C SER A 224 -8.95 66.96 67.36
N LYS A 225 -8.02 67.64 66.68
CA LYS A 225 -7.48 68.93 67.14
C LYS A 225 -8.55 70.02 67.13
N GLU A 226 -9.34 70.09 66.06
CA GLU A 226 -10.45 71.04 65.91
C GLU A 226 -11.52 70.82 67.00
N ASN A 227 -11.94 69.56 67.23
CA ASN A 227 -12.87 69.22 68.30
C ASN A 227 -12.36 69.64 69.69
N LYS A 228 -11.06 69.46 69.96
CA LYS A 228 -10.46 69.96 71.22
C LYS A 228 -10.54 71.48 71.34
N ILE A 229 -10.44 72.23 70.25
CA ILE A 229 -10.59 73.69 70.25
C ILE A 229 -12.06 74.05 70.55
N LEU A 230 -13.00 73.46 69.81
CA LEU A 230 -14.44 73.67 70.00
C LEU A 230 -14.92 73.32 71.41
N GLU A 231 -14.40 72.25 72.03
CA GLU A 231 -14.72 71.91 73.41
C GLU A 231 -14.28 73.01 74.41
N ARG A 232 -13.09 73.60 74.20
CA ARG A 232 -12.62 74.72 75.03
C ARG A 232 -13.52 75.94 74.86
N GLU A 233 -13.85 76.30 73.62
CA GLU A 233 -14.75 77.43 73.32
C GLU A 233 -16.15 77.22 73.90
N LYS A 234 -16.73 76.02 73.74
CA LYS A 234 -18.02 75.65 74.32
C LYS A 234 -18.01 75.78 75.84
N LYS A 235 -16.93 75.36 76.50
CA LYS A 235 -16.76 75.50 77.95
C LYS A 235 -16.74 76.97 78.36
N VAL A 236 -15.95 77.80 77.68
CA VAL A 236 -15.89 79.26 77.90
C VAL A 236 -17.26 79.90 77.71
N PHE A 237 -17.97 79.55 76.65
CA PHE A 237 -19.31 80.07 76.37
C PHE A 237 -20.32 79.67 77.45
N ALA A 238 -20.30 78.41 77.91
CA ALA A 238 -21.16 77.93 78.98
C ALA A 238 -20.89 78.66 80.31
N GLU A 239 -19.63 78.94 80.64
CA GLU A 239 -19.26 79.76 81.80
C GLU A 239 -19.78 81.20 81.66
N HIS A 240 -19.63 81.81 80.50
CA HIS A 240 -20.17 83.16 80.23
C HIS A 240 -21.70 83.19 80.34
N PHE A 241 -22.41 82.17 79.85
CA PHE A 241 -23.87 82.07 79.95
C PHE A 241 -24.34 81.89 81.40
N LYS A 242 -23.66 81.03 82.19
CA LYS A 242 -23.93 80.88 83.64
C LYS A 242 -23.73 82.20 84.40
N ARG A 243 -22.71 82.99 84.07
CA ARG A 243 -22.51 84.32 84.66
C ARG A 243 -23.63 85.30 84.33
N ARG A 244 -24.26 85.21 83.14
CA ARG A 244 -25.45 86.01 82.81
C ARG A 244 -26.72 85.53 83.52
N GLN A 245 -26.85 84.23 83.82
CA GLN A 245 -28.01 83.67 84.54
C GLN A 245 -27.96 83.88 86.07
N LEU A 246 -26.77 83.97 86.68
CA LEU A 246 -26.59 84.23 88.12
C LEU A 246 -26.81 85.70 88.53
N GLY A 247 -27.24 86.56 87.60
CA GLY A 247 -27.59 87.96 87.84
C GLY A 247 -29.09 88.25 87.98
N HIS A 248 -29.95 87.23 88.11
CA HIS A 248 -31.39 87.46 88.30
C HIS A 248 -31.99 86.55 89.39
N ASP A 249 -32.44 87.19 90.47
CA ASP A 249 -33.27 86.60 91.53
C ASP A 249 -34.76 86.48 91.07
N PRO A 250 -35.56 85.57 91.69
CA PRO A 250 -36.75 84.94 91.10
C PRO A 250 -38.10 85.43 91.68
N LYS A 251 -39.21 85.31 90.92
CA LYS A 251 -40.52 84.74 91.37
C LYS A 251 -41.67 84.78 90.34
N LEU A 252 -42.43 83.68 90.36
CA LEU A 252 -43.59 83.16 89.58
C LEU A 252 -44.92 83.95 89.85
N PRO A 253 -46.06 83.86 89.08
CA PRO A 253 -46.84 82.62 88.87
C PRO A 253 -47.69 82.42 87.58
N ALA A 254 -48.02 81.13 87.34
CA ALA A 254 -49.30 80.52 86.92
C ALA A 254 -50.12 80.91 85.65
N SER A 255 -50.45 79.83 84.92
CA SER A 255 -51.62 79.55 84.04
C SER A 255 -51.59 80.15 82.63
N SER A 256 -52.04 79.51 81.54
CA SER A 256 -53.02 78.44 81.38
C SER A 256 -52.91 77.75 80.00
N ALA A 257 -53.61 76.62 79.90
CA ALA A 257 -53.73 75.64 78.83
C ALA A 257 -54.17 76.15 77.44
N ALA A 258 -53.50 75.64 76.39
CA ALA A 258 -54.13 75.24 75.12
C ALA A 258 -53.37 74.07 74.45
N LYS A 259 -53.69 72.85 74.91
CA LYS A 259 -54.03 71.67 74.08
C LYS A 259 -53.38 71.57 72.68
N ILE A 260 -52.25 70.86 72.56
CA ILE A 260 -51.93 70.06 71.36
C ILE A 260 -51.72 68.62 71.79
N LYS A 261 -52.49 67.74 71.16
CA LYS A 261 -52.98 66.46 71.65
C LYS A 261 -52.44 65.33 70.78
N GLY A 262 -51.56 64.50 71.33
CA GLY A 262 -51.32 63.11 70.89
C GLY A 262 -50.57 62.97 69.56
N LYS A 263 -49.82 61.90 69.26
CA LYS A 263 -49.76 60.50 69.70
C LYS A 263 -48.40 59.97 69.19
N SER A 264 -47.60 59.34 70.03
CA SER A 264 -47.31 57.89 70.04
C SER A 264 -46.92 57.27 68.68
N GLY A 265 -45.90 56.43 68.66
CA GLY A 265 -45.98 55.23 67.82
C GLY A 265 -44.69 54.68 67.24
N ILE A 266 -44.05 53.85 68.05
CA ILE A 266 -43.27 52.68 67.65
C ILE A 266 -43.97 51.87 66.52
N ARG A 267 -43.17 51.50 65.50
CA ARG A 267 -43.19 50.31 64.60
C ARG A 267 -44.51 49.87 63.94
N LYS A 268 -44.47 49.69 62.61
CA LYS A 268 -44.36 48.38 61.88
C LYS A 268 -44.91 48.51 60.44
N SER A 269 -44.13 48.08 59.45
CA SER A 269 -44.46 46.90 58.60
C SER A 269 -43.36 46.73 57.54
N THR A 270 -42.58 45.64 57.55
CA THR A 270 -42.79 44.32 56.92
C THR A 270 -42.94 44.29 55.40
N ALA A 271 -42.05 43.49 54.81
CA ALA A 271 -42.20 42.61 53.66
C ALA A 271 -42.12 43.20 52.24
N ALA A 272 -41.00 42.88 51.58
CA ALA A 272 -40.86 42.32 50.23
C ALA A 272 -39.49 42.78 49.70
N GLY A 273 -38.49 41.92 49.58
CA GLY A 273 -38.56 40.81 48.65
C GLY A 273 -38.57 41.34 47.21
N ARG A 274 -37.50 42.01 46.79
CA ARG A 274 -37.08 42.24 45.40
C ARG A 274 -35.55 42.29 45.48
N LEU A 275 -34.77 41.26 45.14
CA LEU A 275 -34.67 40.61 43.83
C LEU A 275 -34.75 41.65 42.70
N ILE A 276 -33.64 42.34 42.51
CA ILE A 276 -33.23 43.03 41.28
C ILE A 276 -31.72 42.71 41.28
N ASP A 277 -31.30 41.56 40.77
CA ASP A 277 -31.16 41.28 39.34
C ASP A 277 -30.57 42.48 38.60
N SER A 278 -29.25 42.53 38.58
CA SER A 278 -28.48 43.41 37.71
C SER A 278 -27.73 42.57 36.68
N ASP A 279 -28.44 41.67 36.00
CA ASP A 279 -28.13 41.40 34.60
C ASP A 279 -28.76 42.51 33.75
N LYS A 280 -27.91 43.40 33.23
CA LYS A 280 -27.77 43.71 31.80
C LYS A 280 -27.05 45.04 31.58
N GLU A 281 -25.92 44.92 30.89
CA GLU A 281 -25.61 45.69 29.69
C GLU A 281 -25.92 47.18 29.76
N ASP A 282 -25.01 47.95 30.35
CA ASP A 282 -24.65 49.23 29.76
C ASP A 282 -23.27 49.07 29.15
N ALA A 283 -23.29 48.74 27.86
CA ALA A 283 -22.16 48.80 26.96
C ALA A 283 -21.62 50.24 26.95
N ARG A 284 -20.70 50.54 27.86
CA ARG A 284 -19.75 51.61 27.61
C ARG A 284 -18.74 51.07 26.62
N ASP A 285 -18.87 51.51 25.38
CA ASP A 285 -17.88 51.31 24.33
C ASP A 285 -16.48 51.59 24.88
N PRO A 286 -15.56 50.61 24.89
CA PRO A 286 -14.17 50.91 25.16
C PRO A 286 -13.65 51.73 23.97
N LEU A 287 -13.07 52.89 24.31
CA LEU A 287 -12.35 53.76 23.40
C LEU A 287 -11.39 52.93 22.55
N THR A 288 -11.48 53.13 21.23
CA THR A 288 -10.60 52.59 20.19
C THR A 288 -9.14 52.49 20.64
N PRO A 289 -8.46 51.35 20.46
CA PRO A 289 -7.03 51.25 20.72
C PRO A 289 -6.26 52.18 19.79
N ILE A 290 -5.36 52.96 20.38
CA ILE A 290 -4.38 53.77 19.67
C ILE A 290 -3.47 52.80 18.90
N ASN A 291 -3.53 52.92 17.58
CA ASN A 291 -2.73 52.16 16.62
C ASN A 291 -1.24 52.47 16.84
N PHE A 292 -0.51 51.53 17.45
CA PHE A 292 0.95 51.54 17.39
C PHE A 292 1.37 50.87 16.10
N ASN A 293 1.76 51.70 15.13
CA ASN A 293 2.62 51.30 14.03
C ASN A 293 3.84 50.56 14.58
N SER A 294 4.13 49.35 14.06
CA SER A 294 5.50 48.84 13.86
C SER A 294 5.51 47.49 13.11
N PRO A 295 6.65 47.10 12.53
CA PRO A 295 6.76 46.79 11.11
C PRO A 295 6.64 45.30 10.76
N GLU A 296 6.26 45.13 9.49
CA GLU A 296 6.46 43.97 8.62
C GLU A 296 7.79 43.24 8.93
N LEU A 297 7.69 42.00 9.41
CA LEU A 297 8.81 41.09 9.56
C LEU A 297 8.65 39.97 8.53
N ASP A 298 9.57 40.00 7.57
CA ASP A 298 9.74 39.06 6.47
C ASP A 298 9.65 37.60 6.92
N ALA A 299 8.64 36.90 6.39
CA ALA A 299 8.59 35.45 6.42
C ALA A 299 9.55 34.90 5.34
N PHE A 300 10.73 34.48 5.81
CA PHE A 300 11.56 33.50 5.12
C PHE A 300 10.77 32.19 4.95
N HIS A 301 10.46 31.85 3.70
CA HIS A 301 10.07 30.50 3.31
C HIS A 301 11.32 29.61 3.17
N PRO A 302 11.37 28.43 3.80
CA PRO A 302 12.13 27.30 3.29
C PRO A 302 11.23 26.45 2.40
N SER A 303 11.64 26.29 1.15
CA SER A 303 11.07 25.35 0.18
C SER A 303 11.20 23.91 0.66
N VAL A 304 10.13 23.14 0.48
CA VAL A 304 10.15 21.68 0.33
C VAL A 304 9.78 21.37 -1.11
#